data_AF-A0A1K2C8A7-F1
#
_entry.id   AF-A0A1K2C8A7-F1
#
_cell.length_a   1.000
_cell.length_b   1.000
_cell.length_c   1.000
_cell.angle_alpha   90.00
_cell.angle_beta   90.00
_cell.angle_gamma   90.00
#
_symmetry.space_group_name_H-M   'P 1'
#
loop_
_entity.id
_entity.type
_entity.pdbx_description
1 polymer ?
#
loop_
_entity_poly.entity_id
_entity_poly.type
_entity_poly.pdbx_seq_one_letter_code
_entity_poly.pdbx_strand_id
1 'polypeptide(L)' 'MVNKDPETHTLTATGGKAFDTGKVASGQTVTFTAPDKAGSYPFICTFHPYMKGTLTVR' A
#
# COMPACT_ATOMS: atom_id res chain seq x y z
N MET A 1 -0.73 -7.01 -3.37
CA MET A 1 -2.03 -6.35 -3.17
C MET A 1 -2.91 -6.68 -4.37
N VAL A 2 -4.20 -6.97 -4.14
CA VAL A 2 -5.19 -7.18 -5.20
C VAL A 2 -6.28 -6.14 -5.01
N ASN A 3 -6.60 -5.37 -6.05
CA ASN A 3 -7.74 -4.47 -6.05
C ASN A 3 -8.99 -5.23 -6.50
N LYS A 4 -9.96 -5.39 -5.61
CA LYS A 4 -11.20 -6.14 -5.87
C LYS A 4 -12.43 -5.25 -6.04
N ASP A 5 -12.26 -3.93 -6.01
CA ASP A 5 -13.34 -2.96 -6.17
C ASP A 5 -13.12 -2.11 -7.45
N PRO A 6 -14.08 -1.27 -7.88
CA PRO A 6 -14.01 -0.56 -9.15
C PRO A 6 -13.11 0.69 -9.10
N GLU A 7 -12.76 1.19 -7.91
CA GLU A 7 -11.96 2.41 -7.77
C GLU A 7 -10.47 2.12 -7.91
N THR A 8 -9.68 3.12 -8.33
CA THR A 8 -8.22 2.96 -8.37
C THR A 8 -7.62 3.18 -6.98
N HIS A 9 -6.70 2.30 -6.58
CA HIS A 9 -6.05 2.38 -5.27
C HIS A 9 -4.53 2.44 -5.33
N THR A 10 -3.92 2.81 -4.21
CA THR A 10 -2.48 2.64 -3.94
C THR A 10 -2.28 1.99 -2.57
N LEU A 11 -1.11 1.39 -2.36
CA LEU A 11 -0.59 1.03 -1.05
C LEU A 11 0.70 1.82 -0.83
N THR A 12 0.63 2.92 -0.10
CA THR A 12 1.71 3.90 -0.02
C THR A 12 2.08 4.18 1.44
N ALA A 13 3.32 3.89 1.83
CA ALA A 13 3.80 4.08 3.19
C ALA A 13 3.80 5.56 3.61
N THR A 14 3.30 5.85 4.81
CA THR A 14 3.35 7.16 5.43
C THR A 14 4.53 7.23 6.39
N GLY A 15 5.49 8.13 6.14
CA GLY A 15 6.71 8.26 6.95
C GLY A 15 7.90 7.47 6.37
N GLY A 16 8.68 8.14 5.51
CA GLY A 16 9.92 7.58 4.95
C GLY A 16 9.80 6.92 3.57
N LYS A 17 8.62 6.94 2.93
CA LYS A 17 8.37 6.39 1.57
C LYS A 17 8.91 4.96 1.39
N ALA A 18 8.75 4.11 2.40
CA ALA A 18 9.32 2.76 2.42
C ALA A 18 8.79 1.84 1.31
N PHE A 19 7.57 2.08 0.81
CA PHE A 19 7.00 1.43 -0.37
C PHE A 19 5.89 2.29 -0.97
N ASP A 20 5.69 2.13 -2.27
CA ASP A 20 4.55 2.66 -3.01
C ASP A 20 4.26 1.72 -4.19
N THR A 21 3.03 1.22 -4.29
CA THR A 21 2.62 0.39 -5.43
C THR A 21 2.35 1.20 -6.69
N GLY A 22 2.22 2.53 -6.58
CA GLY A 22 1.60 3.33 -7.62
C GLY A 22 0.13 2.95 -7.80
N LYS A 23 -0.43 3.30 -8.96
CA LYS A 23 -1.83 3.04 -9.31
C LYS A 23 -2.09 1.55 -9.50
N VAL A 24 -3.12 1.05 -8.82
CA VAL A 24 -3.64 -0.30 -9.00
C VAL A 24 -5.10 -0.19 -9.44
N ALA A 25 -5.33 -0.38 -10.74
CA ALA A 25 -6.67 -0.30 -11.32
C ALA A 25 -7.55 -1.48 -10.85
N SER A 26 -8.85 -1.39 -11.11
CA SER A 26 -9.80 -2.44 -10.76
C SER A 26 -9.38 -3.81 -11.32
N GLY A 27 -9.48 -4.85 -10.49
CA GLY A 27 -9.12 -6.22 -10.84
C GLY A 27 -7.60 -6.49 -10.93
N GLN A 28 -6.74 -5.47 -10.82
CA GLN A 28 -5.31 -5.66 -10.92
C GLN A 28 -4.71 -6.25 -9.64
N THR A 29 -3.68 -7.07 -9.85
CA THR A 29 -2.79 -7.56 -8.80
C THR A 29 -1.42 -6.95 -8.99
N VAL A 30 -0.84 -6.44 -7.90
CA VAL A 30 0.53 -5.93 -7.88
C VAL A 30 1.31 -6.58 -6.74
N THR A 31 2.59 -6.81 -6.98
CA THR A 31 3.57 -7.21 -5.95
C THR A 31 4.47 -6.02 -5.64
N PHE A 32 4.88 -5.90 -4.38
CA PHE A 32 5.89 -4.93 -3.96
C PHE A 32 6.82 -5.61 -2.97
N THR A 33 8.06 -5.12 -2.88
CA THR A 33 9.02 -5.60 -1.89
C THR A 33 8.71 -4.95 -0.55
N ALA A 34 8.49 -5.75 0.49
CA ALA A 34 8.35 -5.25 1.85
C ALA A 34 9.70 -4.70 2.34
N PRO A 35 9.72 -3.71 3.25
CA PRO A 35 10.96 -3.23 3.86
C PRO A 35 11.71 -4.36 4.58
N ASP A 36 13.04 -4.38 4.49
CA ASP A 36 13.87 -5.43 5.10
C ASP A 36 13.95 -5.33 6.63
N LYS A 37 13.73 -4.13 7.17
CA LYS A 37 13.80 -3.88 8.61
C LYS A 37 12.50 -4.33 9.27
N ALA A 38 12.61 -5.15 10.31
CA ALA A 38 11.47 -5.47 11.16
C ALA A 38 10.87 -4.20 11.77
N GLY A 39 9.54 -4.10 11.78
CA GLY A 39 8.85 -2.91 12.24
C GLY A 39 7.42 -2.78 11.75
N SER A 40 6.79 -1.66 12.13
CA SER A 40 5.45 -1.29 11.70
C SER A 40 5.51 -0.12 10.73
N TYR A 41 4.91 -0.30 9.55
CA TYR A 41 4.91 0.66 8.47
C TYR A 41 3.47 1.08 8.17
N PRO A 42 2.99 2.21 8.73
CA PRO A 42 1.67 2.72 8.40
C PRO A 42 1.61 3.13 6.93
N PHE A 43 0.48 2.93 6.29
CA PHE A 43 0.25 3.26 4.89
C PHE A 43 -1.15 3.81 4.66
N ILE A 44 -1.30 4.51 3.54
CA ILE A 44 -2.58 5.00 3.01
C ILE A 44 -2.76 4.59 1.55
N CYS A 45 -4.00 4.67 1.07
CA CYS A 45 -4.27 4.92 -0.33
C CYS A 45 -4.19 6.42 -0.60
N THR A 46 -3.44 6.84 -1.61
CA THR A 46 -3.26 8.27 -1.94
C THR A 46 -4.51 8.90 -2.56
N PHE A 47 -5.36 8.11 -3.22
CA PHE A 47 -6.66 8.56 -3.74
C PHE A 47 -7.73 8.65 -2.63
N HIS A 48 -7.60 7.81 -1.60
CA HIS A 48 -8.58 7.66 -0.52
C HIS A 48 -7.88 7.71 0.85
N PRO A 49 -7.48 8.88 1.38
CA PRO A 49 -6.63 8.98 2.58
C PRO A 49 -7.28 8.45 3.87
N TYR A 50 -8.59 8.18 3.85
CA TYR A 50 -9.30 7.50 4.92
C TYR A 50 -9.02 5.99 4.97
N MET A 51 -8.60 5.38 3.85
CA MET A 51 -8.12 3.99 3.80
C MET A 51 -6.71 3.93 4.41
N LYS A 52 -6.64 3.44 5.65
CA LYS A 52 -5.42 3.35 6.43
C LYS A 52 -5.16 1.90 6.81
N GLY A 53 -3.89 1.53 6.88
CA GLY A 53 -3.47 0.24 7.40
C GLY A 53 -2.01 0.27 7.85
N THR A 54 -1.54 -0.85 8.38
CA THR A 54 -0.17 -1.01 8.83
C THR A 54 0.38 -2.32 8.28
N LEU A 55 1.52 -2.27 7.60
CA LEU A 55 2.32 -3.45 7.27
C LEU A 55 3.26 -3.74 8.43
N THR A 56 3.15 -4.91 9.04
CA THR A 56 4.10 -5.39 10.06
C THR A 56 5.09 -6.36 9.41
N VAL A 57 6.37 -6.01 9.45
CA VAL A 57 7.49 -6.88 9.06
C VAL A 57 8.11 -7.47 10.32
N ARG A 58 8.38 -8.77 10.34
CA ARG A 58 8.95 -9.51 11.47
C ARG A 58 10.15 -10.32 11.04
#